data_AF-A0A7C1MQA5-F1
#
_entry.id   AF-A0A7C1MQA5-F1
#
_cell.length_a   1.000
_cell.length_b   1.000
_cell.length_c   1.000
_cell.angle_alpha   90.00
_cell.angle_beta   90.00
_cell.angle_gamma   90.00
#
_symmetry.space_group_name_H-M   'P 1'
#
loop_
_entity.id
_entity.type
_entity.pdbx_description
1 polymer ?
#
loop_
_entity_poly.entity_id
_entity_poly.type
_entity_poly.pdbx_seq_one_letter_code
_entity_poly.pdbx_strand_id
1 'polypeptide(L)'
;MEQEEKRKGVKPIPDDPLGYLNEAQLFTYHRMTAFGWHIKFIRRPMYQSPVFVMTDSDETMMALIEQNGFLNKQPDLPLRRNENWAKE
;
A
#
# COMPACT_ATOMS: atom_id res chain seq x y z
N MET A 1 -22.68 7.75 -2.17
CA MET A 1 -22.82 6.36 -1.70
C MET A 1 -21.60 6.03 -0.88
N GLU A 2 -21.77 5.95 0.43
CA GLU A 2 -20.72 5.53 1.37
C GLU A 2 -20.43 4.05 1.09
N GLN A 3 -19.23 3.73 0.60
CA GLN A 3 -18.87 2.34 0.32
C GLN A 3 -18.75 1.62 1.66
N GLU A 4 -19.62 0.64 1.88
CA GLU A 4 -19.61 -0.17 3.10
C GLU A 4 -18.22 -0.80 3.30
N GLU A 5 -17.61 -0.54 4.46
CA GLU A 5 -16.25 -1.02 4.77
C GLU A 5 -16.27 -2.55 4.86
N LYS A 6 -15.65 -3.21 3.88
CA LYS A 6 -15.62 -4.67 3.77
C LYS A 6 -14.50 -5.30 4.60
N ARG A 7 -13.54 -4.52 5.09
CA ARG A 7 -12.45 -5.01 5.95
C ARG A 7 -13.04 -5.45 7.29
N LYS A 8 -12.70 -6.66 7.73
CA LYS A 8 -13.01 -7.16 9.07
C LYS A 8 -11.72 -7.24 9.89
N GLY A 9 -11.71 -6.69 11.09
CA GLY A 9 -10.59 -6.79 12.04
C GLY A 9 -9.63 -5.60 12.05
N VAL A 10 -8.58 -5.63 11.23
CA VAL A 10 -7.46 -4.67 11.34
C VAL A 10 -7.68 -3.43 10.48
N LYS A 11 -7.37 -2.26 11.05
CA LYS A 11 -7.40 -0.96 10.37
C LYS A 11 -6.52 -0.97 9.09
N PRO A 12 -6.86 -0.17 8.06
CA PRO A 12 -6.05 -0.07 6.83
C PRO A 12 -4.60 0.38 7.07
N ILE A 13 -4.37 1.14 8.14
CA ILE A 13 -3.05 1.39 8.72
C ILE A 13 -3.09 0.80 10.14
N PRO A 14 -2.29 -0.23 10.45
CA PRO A 14 -2.20 -0.83 11.78
C PRO A 14 -1.65 0.15 12.82
N ASP A 15 -1.84 -0.16 14.11
CA ASP A 15 -1.29 0.68 15.19
C ASP A 15 0.26 0.70 15.18
N ASP A 16 0.89 -0.39 14.73
CA ASP A 16 2.32 -0.44 14.36
C ASP A 16 2.48 -0.90 12.90
N PRO A 17 2.48 0.02 11.93
CA PRO A 17 2.71 -0.31 10.54
C PRO A 17 4.18 -0.70 10.27
N LEU A 18 5.13 -0.18 11.07
CA LEU A 18 6.55 -0.38 10.82
C LEU A 18 7.01 -1.77 11.23
N GLY A 19 6.36 -2.39 12.21
CA GLY A 19 6.59 -3.78 12.60
C GLY A 19 6.34 -4.81 11.49
N TYR A 20 5.76 -4.42 10.36
CA TYR A 20 5.59 -5.26 9.19
C TYR A 20 6.71 -5.12 8.15
N LEU A 21 7.59 -4.10 8.27
CA LEU A 21 8.67 -3.81 7.32
C LEU A 21 9.93 -4.60 7.70
N ASN A 22 10.65 -5.10 6.70
CA ASN A 22 12.02 -5.55 6.90
C ASN A 22 12.99 -4.35 6.94
N GLU A 23 14.27 -4.58 7.25
CA GLU A 23 15.28 -3.52 7.38
C GLU A 23 15.44 -2.66 6.12
N ALA A 24 15.49 -3.28 4.94
CA ALA A 24 15.64 -2.57 3.66
C ALA A 24 14.41 -1.70 3.37
N GLN A 25 13.21 -2.20 3.70
CA GLN A 25 11.97 -1.45 3.54
C GLN A 25 11.88 -0.30 4.54
N LEU A 26 12.31 -0.51 5.79
CA LEU A 26 12.33 0.51 6.83
C LEU A 26 13.29 1.66 6.48
N PHE A 27 14.47 1.34 5.94
CA PHE A 27 15.41 2.33 5.43
C PHE A 27 14.77 3.22 4.35
N THR A 28 14.12 2.60 3.36
CA THR A 28 13.43 3.35 2.30
C THR A 28 12.27 4.16 2.85
N TYR A 29 11.48 3.61 3.77
CA TYR A 29 10.39 4.34 4.44
C TYR A 29 10.90 5.62 5.12
N HIS A 30 11.95 5.53 5.94
CA HIS A 30 12.53 6.70 6.62
C HIS A 30 13.07 7.74 5.63
N ARG A 31 13.72 7.29 4.56
CA ARG A 31 14.20 8.19 3.51
C ARG A 31 13.05 8.91 2.83
N MET A 32 12.01 8.19 2.43
CA MET A 32 10.88 8.77 1.68
C MET A 32 10.01 9.67 2.54
N THR A 33 9.81 9.34 3.82
CA THR A 33 9.09 10.21 4.77
C THR A 33 9.78 11.56 4.97
N ALA A 34 11.11 11.62 4.94
CA ALA A 34 11.84 12.89 4.94
C ALA A 34 11.55 13.76 3.70
N PHE A 35 11.10 13.17 2.58
CA PHE A 35 10.66 13.88 1.37
C PHE A 35 9.13 14.09 1.32
N GLY A 36 8.43 13.95 2.46
CA GLY A 36 6.99 14.20 2.57
C GLY A 36 6.09 13.05 2.11
N TRP A 37 6.67 11.90 1.76
CA TRP A 37 5.87 10.70 1.46
C TRP A 37 5.32 10.08 2.74
N HIS A 38 4.19 9.40 2.64
CA HIS A 38 3.59 8.71 3.78
C HIS A 38 2.91 7.40 3.35
N ILE A 39 2.64 6.51 4.31
CA ILE A 39 1.91 5.26 4.04
C ILE A 39 0.45 5.61 3.75
N LYS A 40 -0.01 5.24 2.55
CA LYS A 40 -1.43 5.37 2.15
C LYS A 40 -2.24 4.21 2.73
N PHE A 41 -1.76 2.98 2.56
CA PHE A 41 -2.34 1.76 3.14
C PHE A 41 -1.38 0.57 3.03
N ILE A 42 -1.66 -0.50 3.77
CA ILE A 42 -0.93 -1.78 3.68
C ILE A 42 -1.87 -2.86 3.12
N ARG A 43 -1.48 -3.50 2.02
CA ARG A 43 -2.20 -4.68 1.51
C ARG A 43 -1.73 -5.93 2.24
N ARG A 44 -2.67 -6.82 2.56
CA ARG A 44 -2.42 -8.09 3.25
C ARG A 44 -3.12 -9.21 2.50
N PRO A 45 -2.57 -9.67 1.36
CA PRO A 45 -3.17 -10.77 0.63
C PRO A 45 -3.09 -12.05 1.48
N MET A 46 -4.11 -12.90 1.38
CA MET A 46 -4.08 -14.20 2.04
C MET A 46 -2.90 -15.01 1.45
N TYR A 47 -2.02 -15.52 2.30
CA TYR A 47 -0.82 -16.30 1.93
C TYR A 47 0.32 -15.53 1.23
N GLN A 48 0.34 -14.20 1.29
CA GLN A 48 1.48 -13.40 0.80
C GLN A 48 1.97 -12.41 1.86
N SER A 49 3.22 -11.97 1.73
CA SER A 49 3.76 -10.93 2.60
C SER A 49 2.97 -9.62 2.46
N PRO A 50 2.84 -8.84 3.53
CA PRO A 50 2.26 -7.51 3.46
C PRO A 50 2.98 -6.63 2.44
N VAL A 51 2.21 -5.83 1.71
CA VAL A 51 2.70 -4.90 0.68
C VAL A 51 2.38 -3.48 1.10
N PHE A 52 3.40 -2.63 1.16
CA PHE A 52 3.29 -1.26 1.64
C PHE A 52 3.11 -0.29 0.49
N VAL A 53 2.01 0.46 0.51
CA VAL A 53 1.73 1.48 -0.48
C VAL A 53 2.01 2.83 0.15
N MET A 54 2.97 3.56 -0.42
CA MET A 54 3.24 4.95 -0.09
C MET A 54 2.68 5.89 -1.14
N THR A 55 2.44 7.13 -0.73
CA THR A 55 2.05 8.23 -1.62
C THR A 55 2.86 9.48 -1.28
N ASP A 56 3.01 10.38 -2.25
CA ASP A 56 3.63 11.69 -2.05
C ASP A 56 2.72 12.63 -1.24
N SER A 57 3.24 13.80 -0.88
CA SER A 57 2.49 14.81 -0.10
C SER A 57 1.20 15.26 -0.78
N ASP A 58 1.21 15.28 -2.12
CA ASP A 58 0.10 15.79 -2.93
C ASP A 58 -0.88 14.67 -3.36
N GLU A 59 -0.63 13.45 -2.90
CA GLU A 59 -1.38 12.23 -3.24
C GLU A 59 -1.52 11.93 -4.74
N THR A 60 -0.58 12.43 -5.56
CA THR A 60 -0.59 12.29 -7.03
C THR A 60 0.09 11.02 -7.50
N MET A 61 1.05 10.52 -6.71
CA MET A 61 1.85 9.35 -7.03
C MET A 61 1.66 8.28 -5.95
N MET A 62 1.57 7.03 -6.39
CA MET A 62 1.60 5.87 -5.51
C MET A 62 2.79 5.00 -5.85
N ALA A 63 3.41 4.41 -4.83
CA ALA A 63 4.53 3.50 -5.00
C ALA A 63 4.51 2.40 -3.96
N LEU A 64 5.12 1.27 -4.29
CA LEU A 64 5.33 0.16 -3.37
C LEU A 64 6.75 0.14 -2.86
N ILE A 65 6.94 -0.15 -1.58
CA ILE A 65 8.25 -0.56 -1.08
C ILE A 65 8.36 -2.08 -1.21
N GLU A 66 9.15 -2.54 -2.19
CA GLU A 66 9.42 -3.95 -2.42
C GLU A 66 10.31 -4.55 -1.32
N GLN A 67 10.38 -5.88 -1.24
CA GLN A 67 11.14 -6.57 -0.19
C GLN A 67 12.64 -6.22 -0.16
N ASN A 68 13.21 -5.82 -1.30
CA ASN A 68 14.60 -5.36 -1.41
C ASN A 68 14.78 -3.87 -1.06
N GLY A 69 13.71 -3.18 -0.62
CA GLY A 69 13.72 -1.74 -0.34
C GLY A 69 13.54 -0.86 -1.57
N PHE A 70 13.39 -1.41 -2.78
CA PHE A 70 13.14 -0.60 -3.98
C PHE A 70 11.76 0.06 -3.92
N LEU A 71 11.70 1.36 -4.24
CA LEU A 71 10.44 2.09 -4.33
C LEU A 71 9.89 2.01 -5.76
N ASN A 72 9.00 1.06 -5.99
CA ASN A 72 8.39 0.82 -7.30
C ASN A 72 7.17 1.72 -7.52
N LYS A 73 7.31 2.73 -8.39
CA LYS A 73 6.25 3.69 -8.77
C LYS A 73 5.32 3.18 -9.88
N GLN A 74 5.68 2.09 -10.55
CA GLN A 74 4.87 1.44 -11.58
C GLN A 74 4.72 -0.05 -11.25
N PRO A 75 4.12 -0.36 -10.10
CA PRO A 75 3.98 -1.75 -9.70
C PRO A 75 2.92 -2.40 -10.58
N ASP A 76 3.20 -3.60 -11.08
CA ASP A 76 2.19 -4.43 -11.75
C ASP A 76 1.26 -5.03 -10.68
N LEU A 77 0.39 -4.18 -10.14
CA LEU A 77 -0.63 -4.58 -9.19
C LEU A 77 -1.85 -5.05 -9.96
N PRO A 78 -2.29 -6.32 -9.81
CA PRO A 78 -3.58 -6.72 -10.32
C PRO A 78 -4.65 -5.91 -9.58
N LEU A 79 -5.17 -4.89 -10.27
CA LEU A 79 -6.34 -4.16 -9.83
C LEU A 79 -7.52 -5.11 -10.00
N ARG A 80 -8.41 -5.14 -8.99
CA ARG A 80 -9.67 -5.86 -9.14
C ARG A 80 -10.46 -5.17 -10.24
N ARG A 81 -10.40 -5.70 -11.46
CA ARG A 81 -11.31 -5.31 -12.54
C ARG A 81 -12.71 -5.68 -12.08
N ASN A 82 -13.60 -4.69 -11.98
CA ASN A 82 -15.00 -4.96 -11.71
C ASN A 82 -15.62 -5.50 -13.02
N GLU A 83 -15.93 -6.80 -13.10
CA GLU A 83 -16.44 -7.46 -14.33
C GLU A 83 -17.94 -7.22 -14.59
N ASN A 84 -18.55 -6.17 -14.02
CA ASN A 84 -20.00 -5.95 -14.08
C ASN A 84 -20.46 -4.78 -15.00
N TRP A 85 -19.72 -4.42 -16.05
CA TRP A 85 -20.11 -3.27 -16.92
C TRP A 85 -20.53 -3.62 -18.36
N ALA A 86 -20.76 -4.90 -18.70
CA ALA A 86 -21.21 -5.27 -20.05
C ALA A 86 -22.32 -6.35 -20.04
N LYS A 87 -23.44 -6.04 -19.37
CA LYS A 87 -24.73 -6.66 -19.68
C LYS A 87 -25.80 -5.58 -19.70
N GLU A 88 -25.89 -4.89 -20.83
CA GLU A 88 -27.15 -4.39 -21.40
C GLU A 88 -27.39 -5.12 -22.72
#